data_AF-A0A8H4VXA5-F1
#
_entry.id   AF-A0A8H4VXA5-F1
#
_cell.length_a   1.000
_cell.length_b   1.000
_cell.length_c   1.000
_cell.angle_alpha   90.00
_cell.angle_beta   90.00
_cell.angle_gamma   90.00
#
_symmetry.space_group_name_H-M   'P 1'
#
loop_
_entity.id
_entity.type
_entity.pdbx_description
1 polymer ?
#
loop_
_entity_poly.entity_id
_entity_poly.type
_entity_poly.pdbx_seq_one_letter_code
_entity_poly.pdbx_strand_id
1 'polypeptide(L)'
;MLFTIPDWSHLERDDSFAITMPVKTNEQGQRMFCLPGTLDNWPWPRAMNRHYKEIQARSDAWMHSFKAFNNKQSQRAFDMVDTRRVASLFYPFATKEHFRTGCDLMNLFFVIDPYTDVEPAHVVREMADIIIDALNNPDKPRPEGEILLGELTRQFWDRGRKTATPSAAMHMVKHN
;
A
#
# COMPACT_ATOMS: atom_id res chain seq x y z
N MET A 1 -10.01 -14.20 -27.43
CA MET A 1 -8.68 -13.74 -27.88
C MET A 1 -7.69 -14.34 -26.90
N LEU A 2 -7.00 -15.41 -27.31
CA LEU A 2 -6.05 -16.14 -26.46
C LEU A 2 -4.69 -15.44 -26.59
N PHE A 3 -4.17 -14.90 -25.48
CA PHE A 3 -2.82 -14.34 -25.45
C PHE A 3 -1.81 -15.48 -25.44
N THR A 4 -1.04 -15.60 -26.51
CA THR A 4 0.14 -16.46 -26.56
C THR A 4 1.26 -15.83 -25.73
N ILE A 5 1.77 -16.56 -24.75
CA ILE A 5 2.96 -16.17 -23.97
C ILE A 5 4.15 -16.16 -24.95
N PRO A 6 4.95 -15.06 -25.02
CA PRO A 6 6.12 -15.02 -25.87
C PRO A 6 7.15 -16.09 -25.48
N ASP A 7 7.81 -16.67 -26.49
CA ASP A 7 8.91 -17.61 -26.29
C ASP A 7 10.18 -16.85 -25.89
N TRP A 8 10.51 -16.91 -24.60
CA TRP A 8 11.68 -16.27 -23.99
C TRP A 8 12.91 -17.19 -23.94
N SER A 9 12.91 -18.32 -24.64
CA SER A 9 14.01 -19.31 -24.62
C SER A 9 15.37 -18.78 -25.11
N HIS A 10 15.40 -17.61 -25.77
CA HIS A 10 16.59 -16.95 -26.27
C HIS A 10 17.22 -15.96 -25.27
N LEU A 11 16.57 -15.69 -24.13
CA LEU A 11 17.21 -14.99 -23.02
C LEU A 11 18.01 -16.03 -22.23
N GLU A 12 19.31 -16.13 -22.50
CA GLU A 12 20.23 -16.83 -21.61
C GLU A 12 20.05 -16.25 -20.20
N ARG A 13 19.60 -17.09 -19.25
CA ARG A 13 19.58 -16.69 -17.84
C ARG A 13 21.02 -16.49 -17.41
N ASP A 14 21.39 -15.23 -17.19
CA ASP A 14 22.56 -14.93 -16.39
C ASP A 14 22.28 -15.39 -14.94
N ASP A 15 22.59 -16.65 -14.66
CA ASP A 15 22.46 -17.28 -13.35
C ASP A 15 23.56 -16.79 -12.37
N SER A 16 24.41 -15.82 -12.74
CA SER A 16 25.40 -15.24 -11.82
C SER A 16 24.77 -14.55 -10.60
N PHE A 17 23.49 -14.19 -10.70
CA PHE A 17 22.67 -13.67 -9.60
C PHE A 17 21.62 -14.66 -9.09
N ALA A 18 21.64 -15.92 -9.55
CA ALA A 18 20.74 -16.94 -9.05
C ALA A 18 21.07 -17.24 -7.58
N ILE A 19 20.33 -16.61 -6.67
CA ILE A 19 20.39 -16.97 -5.26
C ILE A 19 19.72 -18.33 -5.13
N THR A 20 20.52 -19.40 -5.07
CA THR A 20 20.03 -20.73 -4.69
C THR A 20 19.36 -20.60 -3.33
N MET A 21 18.03 -20.65 -3.30
CA MET A 21 17.26 -20.58 -2.06
C MET A 21 17.49 -21.88 -1.28
N PRO A 22 18.08 -21.84 -0.08
CA PRO A 22 18.22 -23.05 0.72
C PRO A 22 16.84 -23.62 1.05
N VAL A 23 16.64 -24.89 0.73
CA VAL A 23 15.44 -25.65 1.09
C VAL A 23 15.70 -26.37 2.40
N LYS A 24 14.88 -26.09 3.42
CA LYS A 24 14.88 -26.82 4.70
C LYS A 24 13.63 -27.67 4.81
N THR A 25 13.63 -28.64 5.72
CA THR A 25 12.42 -29.40 6.06
C THR A 25 11.98 -28.99 7.46
N ASN A 26 10.71 -28.65 7.65
CA ASN A 26 10.18 -28.34 8.99
C ASN A 26 9.93 -29.63 9.81
N GLU A 27 9.55 -29.47 11.08
CA GLU A 27 9.25 -30.58 12.00
C GLU A 27 8.13 -31.51 11.50
N GLN A 28 7.32 -31.05 10.54
CA GLN A 28 6.20 -31.77 9.93
C GLN A 28 6.57 -32.42 8.59
N GLY A 29 7.85 -32.41 8.20
CA GLY A 29 8.32 -33.03 6.95
C GLY A 29 8.10 -32.18 5.68
N GLN A 30 7.65 -30.93 5.82
CA GLN A 30 7.37 -30.05 4.67
C GLN A 30 8.63 -29.30 4.23
N ARG A 31 8.85 -29.23 2.91
CA ARG A 31 9.93 -28.42 2.32
C ARG A 31 9.61 -26.93 2.45
N MET A 32 10.51 -26.18 3.04
CA MET A 32 10.48 -24.74 3.24
C MET A 32 11.57 -24.08 2.43
N PHE A 33 11.23 -23.02 1.70
CA PHE A 33 12.22 -22.12 1.12
C PHE A 33 12.65 -21.09 2.18
N CYS A 34 13.96 -20.91 2.37
CA CYS A 34 14.49 -19.84 3.20
C CYS A 34 14.97 -18.68 2.32
N LEU A 35 14.42 -17.48 2.55
CA LEU A 35 14.94 -16.27 1.93
C LEU A 35 16.32 -15.95 2.51
N PRO A 36 17.32 -15.60 1.67
CA PRO A 36 18.59 -15.06 2.15
C PRO A 36 18.38 -13.70 2.82
N GLY A 37 19.36 -13.25 3.62
CA GLY A 37 19.38 -11.90 4.19
C GLY A 37 19.62 -10.84 3.11
N THR A 38 18.57 -10.49 2.35
CA THR A 38 18.67 -9.60 1.17
C THR A 38 19.07 -8.17 1.50
N LEU A 39 18.99 -7.77 2.77
CA LEU A 39 19.28 -6.41 3.23
C LEU A 39 20.46 -6.32 4.22
N ASP A 40 21.17 -7.42 4.48
CA ASP A 40 22.25 -7.47 5.48
C ASP A 40 23.39 -6.51 5.14
N ASN A 41 23.69 -6.35 3.85
CA ASN A 41 24.74 -5.46 3.34
C ASN A 41 24.18 -4.22 2.65
N TRP A 42 22.96 -3.78 3.01
CA TRP A 42 22.34 -2.62 2.37
C TRP A 42 23.14 -1.34 2.61
N PRO A 43 23.64 -0.66 1.56
CA PRO A 43 24.60 0.43 1.72
C PRO A 43 23.96 1.73 2.23
N TRP A 44 22.64 1.89 2.09
CA TRP A 44 21.96 3.12 2.49
C TRP A 44 21.49 3.07 3.95
N PRO A 45 21.91 4.05 4.78
CA PRO A 45 21.50 4.09 6.18
C PRO A 45 19.99 4.29 6.28
N ARG A 46 19.38 3.56 7.21
CA ARG A 46 17.95 3.71 7.50
C ARG A 46 17.72 4.93 8.38
N ALA A 47 16.77 5.77 8.00
CA ALA A 47 16.24 6.84 8.84
C ALA A 47 14.74 6.61 9.03
N MET A 48 14.21 7.03 10.18
CA MET A 48 12.79 7.01 10.48
C MET A 48 12.32 8.43 10.79
N ASN A 49 11.10 8.75 10.38
CA ASN A 49 10.52 10.05 10.71
C ASN A 49 10.43 10.26 12.22
N ARG A 50 10.98 11.38 12.72
CA ARG A 50 10.96 11.74 14.15
C ARG A 50 9.54 11.86 14.75
N HIS A 51 8.54 12.10 13.90
CA HIS A 51 7.13 12.22 14.28
C HIS A 51 6.38 10.89 14.30
N TYR A 52 7.06 9.76 14.04
CA TYR A 52 6.47 8.42 13.94
C TYR A 52 5.47 8.09 15.05
N LYS A 53 5.90 8.13 16.33
CA LYS A 53 5.05 7.75 17.47
C LYS A 53 3.80 8.62 17.60
N GLU A 54 3.92 9.93 17.36
CA GLU A 54 2.80 10.85 17.50
C GLU A 54 1.77 10.64 16.38
N ILE A 55 2.25 10.52 15.14
CA ILE A 55 1.39 10.42 13.96
C ILE A 55 0.76 9.03 13.83
N GLN A 56 1.44 7.98 14.31
CA GLN A 56 0.90 6.62 14.31
C GLN A 56 -0.47 6.58 14.98
N ALA A 57 -0.57 6.99 16.25
CA ALA A 57 -1.84 6.94 16.98
C ALA A 57 -3.00 7.66 16.27
N ARG A 58 -2.71 8.79 15.59
CA ARG A 58 -3.71 9.54 14.81
C ARG A 58 -4.12 8.82 13.53
N SER A 59 -3.16 8.19 12.85
CA SER A 59 -3.41 7.40 11.65
C SER A 59 -4.22 6.15 11.93
N ASP A 60 -3.92 5.49 13.05
CA ASP A 60 -4.58 4.27 13.49
C ASP A 60 -6.04 4.56 13.84
N ALA A 61 -6.26 5.60 14.67
CA ALA A 61 -7.62 6.00 15.06
C ALA A 61 -8.47 6.40 13.84
N TRP A 62 -7.88 7.12 12.88
CA TRP A 62 -8.56 7.46 11.63
C TRP A 62 -8.92 6.19 10.84
N MET A 63 -7.97 5.28 10.62
CA MET A 63 -8.20 4.06 9.85
C MET A 63 -9.22 3.13 10.53
N HIS A 64 -9.15 2.95 11.85
CA HIS A 64 -10.08 2.11 12.61
C HIS A 64 -11.51 2.67 12.60
N SER A 65 -11.69 3.98 12.41
CA SER A 65 -13.03 4.59 12.32
C SER A 65 -13.85 4.06 11.14
N PHE A 66 -13.18 3.60 10.07
CA PHE A 66 -13.81 3.06 8.87
C PHE A 66 -14.28 1.62 9.01
N LYS A 67 -13.76 0.88 10.01
CA LYS A 67 -14.08 -0.55 10.22
C LYS A 67 -13.91 -1.37 8.93
N ALA A 68 -12.81 -1.15 8.22
CA ALA A 68 -12.57 -1.75 6.90
C ALA A 68 -12.58 -3.28 6.88
N PHE A 69 -12.39 -3.92 8.03
CA PHE A 69 -12.34 -5.37 8.14
C PHE A 69 -13.46 -5.90 9.02
N ASN A 70 -14.27 -6.79 8.45
CA ASN A 70 -15.48 -7.33 9.10
C ASN A 70 -15.20 -8.42 10.14
N ASN A 71 -13.96 -8.89 10.24
CA ASN A 71 -13.57 -9.91 11.21
C ASN A 71 -12.28 -9.53 11.96
N LYS A 72 -12.14 -10.05 13.18
CA LYS A 72 -10.99 -9.75 14.06
C LYS A 72 -9.66 -10.23 13.50
N GLN A 73 -9.64 -11.27 12.67
CA GLN A 73 -8.41 -11.85 12.13
C GLN A 73 -7.83 -10.97 11.03
N SER A 74 -8.65 -10.49 10.10
CA SER A 74 -8.26 -9.55 9.06
C SER A 74 -7.85 -8.20 9.65
N GLN A 75 -8.57 -7.69 10.66
CA GLN A 75 -8.15 -6.48 11.37
C GLN A 75 -6.77 -6.64 12.04
N ARG A 76 -6.56 -7.77 12.74
CA ARG A 76 -5.25 -8.08 13.35
C ARG A 76 -4.14 -8.22 12.31
N ALA A 77 -4.42 -8.89 11.18
CA ALA A 77 -3.47 -9.03 10.09
C ALA A 77 -3.04 -7.65 9.55
N PHE A 78 -4.00 -6.75 9.34
CA PHE A 78 -3.72 -5.37 8.93
C PHE A 78 -2.92 -4.59 9.98
N ASP A 79 -3.30 -4.68 11.26
CA ASP A 79 -2.59 -3.99 12.34
C ASP A 79 -1.12 -4.44 12.48
N MET A 80 -0.80 -5.70 12.13
CA MET A 80 0.57 -6.22 12.15
C MET A 80 1.48 -5.66 11.05
N VAL A 81 0.91 -5.18 9.93
CA VAL A 81 1.70 -4.64 8.81
C VAL A 81 2.40 -3.32 9.18
N ASP A 82 1.89 -2.60 10.20
CA ASP A 82 2.43 -1.31 10.67
C ASP A 82 2.80 -0.37 9.52
N THR A 83 1.81 -0.05 8.68
CA THR A 83 1.98 0.77 7.47
C THR A 83 2.58 2.15 7.77
N ARG A 84 2.44 2.63 9.02
CA ARG A 84 2.99 3.90 9.50
C ARG A 84 4.50 3.81 9.66
N ARG A 85 5.02 2.65 10.08
CA ARG A 85 6.46 2.39 10.11
C ARG A 85 7.03 2.36 8.69
N VAL A 86 6.33 1.74 7.74
CA VAL A 86 6.70 1.77 6.32
C VAL A 86 6.75 3.22 5.80
N ALA A 87 5.70 4.00 6.04
CA ALA A 87 5.67 5.43 5.70
C ALA A 87 6.85 6.20 6.35
N SER A 88 7.23 5.86 7.58
CA SER A 88 8.29 6.56 8.30
C SER A 88 9.68 6.33 7.68
N LEU A 89 9.85 5.19 6.99
CA LEU A 89 11.06 4.84 6.24
C LEU A 89 11.08 5.51 4.86
N PHE A 90 9.93 5.67 4.21
CA PHE A 90 9.83 6.38 2.93
C PHE A 90 9.95 7.89 3.08
N TYR A 91 9.44 8.45 4.18
CA TYR A 91 9.40 9.90 4.41
C TYR A 91 10.13 10.31 5.70
N PRO A 92 11.43 9.97 5.87
CA PRO A 92 12.13 10.14 7.14
C PRO A 92 12.34 11.60 7.54
N PHE A 93 12.38 12.51 6.56
CA PHE A 93 12.62 13.93 6.76
C PHE A 93 11.41 14.81 6.45
N ALA A 94 10.27 14.20 6.13
CA ALA A 94 9.05 14.95 5.88
C ALA A 94 8.58 15.69 7.14
N THR A 95 7.91 16.83 6.92
CA THR A 95 7.19 17.54 7.99
C THR A 95 6.14 16.62 8.61
N LYS A 96 5.66 17.01 9.77
CA LYS A 96 4.62 16.26 10.48
C LYS A 96 3.35 16.08 9.63
N GLU A 97 2.96 17.12 8.91
CA GLU A 97 1.76 17.17 8.08
C GLU A 97 1.92 16.30 6.82
N HIS A 98 3.07 16.38 6.14
CA HIS A 98 3.37 15.53 4.99
C HIS A 98 3.54 14.07 5.41
N PHE A 99 4.15 13.81 6.57
CA PHE A 99 4.27 12.47 7.11
C PHE A 99 2.90 11.86 7.45
N ARG A 100 1.99 12.64 8.04
CA ARG A 100 0.58 12.21 8.26
C ARG A 100 -0.09 11.79 6.96
N THR A 101 0.11 12.58 5.89
CA THR A 101 -0.42 12.29 4.54
C THR A 101 0.18 11.01 3.97
N GLY A 102 1.51 10.81 4.11
CA GLY A 102 2.18 9.58 3.70
C GLY A 102 1.70 8.34 4.43
N CYS A 103 1.41 8.44 5.74
CA CYS A 103 0.79 7.36 6.51
C CYS A 103 -0.62 7.00 6.00
N ASP A 104 -1.44 8.00 5.67
CA ASP A 104 -2.78 7.77 5.12
C ASP A 104 -2.72 7.15 3.72
N LEU A 105 -1.75 7.57 2.90
CA LEU A 105 -1.49 6.97 1.59
C LEU A 105 -1.08 5.49 1.70
N MET A 106 -0.16 5.16 2.62
CA MET A 106 0.23 3.77 2.85
C MET A 106 -0.96 2.94 3.33
N ASN A 107 -1.76 3.46 4.27
CA ASN A 107 -3.01 2.81 4.67
C ASN A 107 -3.92 2.53 3.48
N LEU A 108 -4.11 3.51 2.60
CA LEU A 108 -4.96 3.37 1.42
C LEU A 108 -4.47 2.22 0.52
N PHE A 109 -3.16 2.14 0.22
CA PHE A 109 -2.61 1.04 -0.58
C PHE A 109 -2.85 -0.33 0.04
N PHE A 110 -2.58 -0.47 1.35
CA PHE A 110 -2.77 -1.73 2.07
C PHE A 110 -4.24 -2.09 2.32
N VAL A 111 -5.19 -1.20 2.03
CA VAL A 111 -6.62 -1.49 2.02
C VAL A 111 -7.10 -1.82 0.61
N ILE A 112 -6.65 -1.10 -0.42
CA ILE A 112 -7.04 -1.36 -1.81
C ILE A 112 -6.60 -2.76 -2.25
N ASP A 113 -5.33 -3.11 -2.04
CA ASP A 113 -4.72 -4.36 -2.50
C ASP A 113 -5.54 -5.62 -2.12
N PRO A 114 -5.87 -5.87 -0.82
CA PRO A 114 -6.68 -7.03 -0.45
C PRO A 114 -8.14 -6.97 -0.93
N TYR A 115 -8.70 -5.78 -1.17
CA TYR A 115 -10.03 -5.65 -1.77
C TYR A 115 -10.00 -6.05 -3.24
N THR A 116 -8.95 -5.68 -3.97
CA THR A 116 -8.83 -5.96 -5.41
C THR A 116 -8.34 -7.37 -5.71
N ASP A 117 -7.55 -7.99 -4.81
CA ASP A 117 -6.96 -9.32 -5.00
C ASP A 117 -8.00 -10.46 -5.06
N VAL A 118 -9.17 -10.26 -4.45
CA VAL A 118 -10.22 -11.29 -4.33
C VAL A 118 -11.35 -11.10 -5.33
N GLU A 119 -11.36 -9.99 -6.06
CA GLU A 119 -12.47 -9.59 -6.93
C GLU A 119 -12.15 -9.80 -8.41
N PRO A 120 -13.16 -10.08 -9.26
CA PRO A 120 -12.95 -10.20 -10.69
C PRO A 120 -12.66 -8.83 -11.32
N ALA A 121 -11.98 -8.84 -12.47
CA ALA A 121 -11.50 -7.63 -13.13
C ALA A 121 -12.56 -6.53 -13.40
N HIS A 122 -13.83 -6.90 -13.63
CA HIS A 122 -14.89 -5.91 -13.83
C HIS A 122 -15.24 -5.17 -12.53
N VAL A 123 -15.30 -5.87 -11.40
CA VAL A 123 -15.50 -5.27 -10.07
C VAL A 123 -14.30 -4.40 -9.69
N VAL A 124 -13.08 -4.87 -9.94
CA VAL A 124 -11.86 -4.06 -9.70
C VAL A 124 -11.88 -2.76 -10.50
N ARG A 125 -12.43 -2.78 -11.72
CA ARG A 125 -12.60 -1.56 -12.52
C ARG A 125 -13.59 -0.58 -11.87
N GLU A 126 -14.72 -1.07 -11.37
CA GLU A 126 -15.67 -0.24 -10.63
C GLU A 126 -15.03 0.36 -9.36
N MET A 127 -14.22 -0.41 -8.63
CA MET A 127 -13.46 0.09 -7.48
C MET A 127 -12.48 1.20 -7.88
N ALA A 128 -11.75 1.01 -8.99
CA ALA A 128 -10.83 1.99 -9.51
C ALA A 128 -11.55 3.29 -9.93
N ASP A 129 -12.71 3.19 -10.59
CA ASP A 129 -13.52 4.33 -10.99
C ASP A 129 -13.99 5.13 -9.76
N ILE A 130 -14.37 4.45 -8.68
CA ILE A 130 -14.75 5.08 -7.40
C ILE A 130 -13.55 5.83 -6.77
N ILE A 131 -12.37 5.21 -6.73
CA ILE A 131 -11.16 5.82 -6.19
C ILE A 131 -10.78 7.06 -7.02
N ILE A 132 -10.81 6.96 -8.35
CA ILE A 132 -10.50 8.06 -9.26
C ILE A 132 -11.53 9.20 -9.10
N ASP A 133 -12.83 8.90 -8.99
CA ASP A 133 -13.86 9.93 -8.70
C ASP A 133 -13.60 10.62 -7.36
N ALA A 134 -13.24 9.88 -6.32
CA ALA A 134 -12.95 10.43 -4.99
C ALA A 134 -11.69 11.33 -4.99
N LEU A 135 -10.66 11.00 -5.78
CA LEU A 135 -9.46 11.82 -5.96
C LEU A 135 -9.75 13.11 -6.75
N ASN A 136 -10.57 13.02 -7.80
CA ASN A 136 -10.93 14.18 -8.62
C ASN A 136 -11.92 15.11 -7.89
N ASN A 137 -12.80 14.56 -7.06
CA ASN A 137 -13.90 15.27 -6.42
C ASN A 137 -13.88 15.13 -4.88
N PRO A 138 -12.82 15.57 -4.17
CA PRO A 138 -12.69 15.36 -2.72
C PRO A 138 -13.72 16.14 -1.88
N ASP A 139 -14.30 17.20 -2.44
CA ASP A 139 -15.33 18.03 -1.81
C ASP A 139 -16.76 17.44 -1.97
N LYS A 140 -16.93 16.42 -2.84
CA LYS A 140 -18.21 15.75 -3.08
C LYS A 140 -18.44 14.67 -2.02
N PRO A 141 -19.56 14.69 -1.27
CA PRO A 141 -19.94 13.59 -0.39
C PRO A 141 -20.07 12.28 -1.15
N ARG A 142 -19.64 11.16 -0.55
CA ARG A 142 -19.76 9.84 -1.17
C ARG A 142 -21.20 9.32 -1.11
N PRO A 143 -21.70 8.64 -2.16
CA PRO A 143 -23.05 8.07 -2.15
C PRO A 143 -23.26 7.07 -1.01
N GLU A 144 -24.49 6.99 -0.49
CA GLU A 144 -24.85 5.96 0.48
C GLU A 144 -24.75 4.56 -0.17
N GLY A 145 -24.18 3.61 0.55
CA GLY A 145 -23.97 2.24 0.07
C GLY A 145 -22.75 2.06 -0.85
N GLU A 146 -22.01 3.13 -1.16
CA GLU A 146 -20.74 3.00 -1.87
C GLU A 146 -19.72 2.22 -1.04
N ILE A 147 -18.84 1.47 -1.71
CA ILE A 147 -17.74 0.77 -1.05
C ILE A 147 -16.85 1.76 -0.30
N LEU A 148 -16.26 1.26 0.79
CA LEU A 148 -15.45 2.05 1.71
C LEU A 148 -14.30 2.83 1.05
N LEU A 149 -13.73 2.28 -0.03
CA LEU A 149 -12.58 2.84 -0.74
C LEU A 149 -12.84 4.28 -1.20
N GLY A 150 -14.08 4.62 -1.56
CA GLY A 150 -14.44 5.98 -1.95
C GLY A 150 -14.26 6.99 -0.82
N GLU A 151 -14.85 6.75 0.36
CA GLU A 151 -14.78 7.68 1.49
C GLU A 151 -13.38 7.73 2.10
N LEU A 152 -12.69 6.59 2.14
CA LEU A 152 -11.30 6.51 2.59
C LEU A 152 -10.39 7.37 1.71
N THR A 153 -10.50 7.22 0.39
CA THR A 153 -9.73 7.98 -0.61
C THR A 153 -10.05 9.47 -0.53
N ARG A 154 -11.34 9.82 -0.42
CA ARG A 154 -11.81 11.20 -0.32
C ARG A 154 -11.21 11.92 0.89
N GLN A 155 -11.25 11.30 2.08
CA GLN A 155 -10.69 11.89 3.30
C GLN A 155 -9.16 11.98 3.27
N PHE A 156 -8.48 10.96 2.74
CA PHE A 156 -7.03 11.01 2.50
C PHE A 156 -6.68 12.22 1.63
N TRP A 157 -7.37 12.38 0.50
CA TRP A 157 -7.00 13.42 -0.45
C TRP A 157 -7.41 14.81 0.01
N ASP A 158 -8.54 14.95 0.71
CA ASP A 158 -8.91 16.20 1.36
C ASP A 158 -7.84 16.67 2.36
N ARG A 159 -7.18 15.74 3.06
CA ARG A 159 -6.04 16.06 3.93
C ARG A 159 -4.79 16.41 3.12
N GLY A 160 -4.42 15.57 2.16
CA GLY A 160 -3.17 15.73 1.39
C GLY A 160 -3.13 17.05 0.62
N ARG A 161 -4.21 17.38 -0.09
CA ARG A 161 -4.30 18.59 -0.92
C ARG A 161 -4.11 19.89 -0.15
N LYS A 162 -4.44 19.93 1.15
CA LYS A 162 -4.25 21.12 2.02
C LYS A 162 -2.78 21.51 2.21
N THR A 163 -1.87 20.56 1.99
CA THR A 163 -0.43 20.76 2.17
C THR A 163 0.38 20.51 0.90
N ALA A 164 -0.29 20.10 -0.17
CA ALA A 164 0.31 19.93 -1.48
C ALA A 164 0.45 21.29 -2.17
N THR A 165 1.50 21.46 -2.97
CA THR A 165 1.56 22.56 -3.92
C THR A 165 0.52 22.33 -5.02
N PRO A 166 0.05 23.38 -5.73
CA PRO A 166 -0.88 23.20 -6.85
C PRO A 166 -0.38 22.21 -7.91
N SER A 167 0.92 22.23 -8.22
CA SER A 167 1.53 21.28 -9.16
C SER A 167 1.54 19.84 -8.62
N ALA A 168 1.89 19.64 -7.35
CA ALA A 168 1.88 18.30 -6.75
C ALA A 168 0.45 17.74 -6.67
N ALA A 169 -0.54 18.59 -6.35
CA ALA A 169 -1.95 18.21 -6.33
C ALA A 169 -2.44 17.79 -7.72
N MET A 170 -2.06 18.54 -8.76
CA MET A 170 -2.34 18.17 -10.14
C MET A 170 -1.71 16.83 -10.52
N HIS A 171 -0.43 16.61 -10.20
CA HIS A 171 0.26 15.36 -10.55
C HIS A 171 -0.30 14.14 -9.82
N MET A 172 -0.67 14.26 -8.53
CA MET A 172 -1.27 13.14 -7.79
C MET A 172 -2.49 12.55 -8.50
N VAL A 173 -3.33 13.41 -9.08
CA VAL A 173 -4.57 13.00 -9.74
C VAL A 173 -4.37 12.70 -11.22
N LYS A 174 -3.41 13.37 -11.86
CA LYS A 174 -3.13 13.26 -13.29
C LYS A 174 -2.00 12.26 -13.56
N HIS A 175 -2.31 10.97 -13.47
CA HIS A 175 -1.50 9.90 -14.02
C HIS A 175 -2.38 8.96 -14.85
N ASN A 176 -2.73 9.41 -16.06
CA ASN A 176 -3.22 8.58 -17.17
C ASN A 176 -2.16 8.56 -18.27
#